data_AF-A0A7V9FJL6-F1
#
_entry.id   AF-A0A7V9FJL6-F1
#
_cell.length_a   1.000
_cell.length_b   1.000
_cell.length_c   1.000
_cell.angle_alpha   90.00
_cell.angle_beta   90.00
_cell.angle_gamma   90.00
#
_symmetry.space_group_name_H-M   'P 1'
#
loop_
_entity.id
_entity.type
_entity.pdbx_description
1 polymer ?
#
loop_
_entity_poly.entity_id
_entity_poly.type
_entity_poly.pdbx_seq_one_letter_code
_entity_poly.pdbx_strand_id
1 'polypeptide(L)' 'RRMAEAGVNIEVMYSDHANQLILVVDDLVRGREVSGAWMRDAGGGS' A
#
# COMPACT_ATOMS: atom_id res chain seq x y z
N ARG A 1 -4.67 6.91 -3.04
CA ARG A 1 -4.99 7.00 -4.49
C ARG A 1 -4.02 6.23 -5.37
N ARG A 2 -2.73 6.12 -5.03
CA ARG A 2 -1.73 5.37 -5.81
C ARG A 2 -2.09 3.90 -6.16
N MET A 3 -2.78 3.17 -5.27
CA MET A 3 -3.26 1.82 -5.59
C MET A 3 -4.24 1.83 -6.76
N ALA A 4 -5.26 2.68 -6.70
CA ALA A 4 -6.23 2.84 -7.79
C ALA A 4 -5.58 3.37 -9.09
N GLU A 5 -4.61 4.28 -8.99
CA GLU A 5 -3.84 4.78 -10.14
C GLU A 5 -2.97 3.69 -10.79
N ALA A 6 -2.51 2.72 -10.00
CA ALA A 6 -1.77 1.56 -10.48
C ALA A 6 -2.67 0.42 -11.00
N GLY A 7 -3.99 0.60 -10.94
CA GLY A 7 -4.98 -0.41 -11.31
C GLY A 7 -5.16 -1.53 -10.29
N VAL A 8 -4.75 -1.30 -9.03
CA VAL A 8 -4.86 -2.26 -7.93
C VAL A 8 -6.11 -1.96 -7.10
N ASN A 9 -7.00 -2.94 -6.99
CA ASN A 9 -8.18 -2.83 -6.14
C ASN A 9 -7.87 -3.29 -4.72
N ILE A 10 -8.43 -2.58 -3.74
CA ILE A 10 -8.31 -2.94 -2.33
C ILE A 10 -9.61 -3.63 -1.93
N GLU A 11 -9.51 -4.93 -1.70
CA GLU A 11 -10.63 -5.77 -1.26
C GLU A 11 -10.92 -5.53 0.24
N VAL A 12 -9.85 -5.42 1.04
CA VAL A 12 -9.95 -5.20 2.48
C VAL A 12 -8.80 -4.31 2.95
N MET A 13 -9.12 -3.35 3.82
CA MET A 13 -8.11 -2.52 4.49
C MET A 13 -8.38 -2.54 5.98
N TYR A 14 -7.37 -2.90 6.76
CA TYR A 14 -7.45 -2.86 8.23
C TYR A 14 -6.10 -2.52 8.84
N SER A 15 -6.14 -1.98 10.06
CA SER A 15 -4.95 -1.71 10.87
C SER A 15 -4.84 -2.76 11.96
N ASP A 16 -3.64 -3.29 12.19
CA ASP A 16 -3.39 -4.10 13.38
C ASP A 16 -3.21 -3.23 14.64
N HIS A 17 -3.15 -3.87 15.80
CA HIS A 17 -2.92 -3.19 17.08
C HIS A 17 -1.52 -2.55 17.20
N ALA A 18 -0.60 -2.86 16.29
CA ALA A 18 0.73 -2.28 16.23
C ALA A 18 0.81 -1.05 15.30
N ASN A 19 -0.34 -0.49 14.90
CA ASN A 19 -0.46 0.62 13.95
C ASN A 19 0.11 0.31 12.55
N GLN A 20 0.17 -0.98 12.17
CA GLN A 20 0.53 -1.37 10.82
C GLN A 20 -0.72 -1.43 9.96
N LEU A 21 -0.67 -0.74 8.81
CA LEU A 21 -1.74 -0.80 7.83
C LEU A 21 -1.57 -2.05 6.96
N ILE A 22 -2.56 -2.92 6.97
CA ILE A 22 -2.61 -4.15 6.19
C ILE A 22 -3.66 -3.98 5.09
N LEU A 23 -3.24 -4.25 3.86
CA LEU A 23 -4.03 -4.10 2.65
C LEU A 23 -4.14 -5.46 1.96
N VAL A 24 -5.38 -5.93 1.77
CA VAL A 24 -5.69 -7.07 0.91
C VAL A 24 -6.04 -6.52 -0.45
N VAL A 25 -5.29 -6.93 -1.46
CA VAL A 25 -5.42 -6.46 -2.83
C VAL A 25 -5.63 -7.63 -3.79
N ASP A 26 -6.25 -7.35 -4.93
CA ASP A 26 -6.42 -8.29 -6.03
C ASP A 26 -5.09 -8.66 -6.71
N ASP A 27 -4.15 -7.71 -6.81
CA ASP A 27 -2.81 -7.90 -7.37
C ASP A 27 -1.72 -7.62 -6.32
N LEU A 28 -1.15 -8.71 -5.78
CA LEU A 28 -0.07 -8.65 -4.78
C LEU A 28 1.25 -8.12 -5.34
N VAL A 29 1.56 -8.39 -6.61
CA VAL A 29 2.84 -7.95 -7.22
C VAL A 29 2.80 -6.44 -7.36
N ARG A 30 1.73 -5.93 -7.98
CA ARG A 30 1.52 -4.49 -8.21
C ARG A 30 1.30 -3.75 -6.89
N GLY A 31 0.54 -4.33 -5.97
CA GLY A 31 0.34 -3.78 -4.63
C GLY A 31 1.65 -3.62 -3.86
N ARG A 32 2.59 -4.58 -3.98
CA ARG A 32 3.90 -4.49 -3.34
C ARG A 32 4.78 -3.39 -3.94
N GLU A 33 4.74 -3.20 -5.26
CA GLU A 33 5.47 -2.11 -5.94
C GLU A 33 5.01 -0.74 -5.45
N VAL A 34 3.68 -0.52 -5.42
CA VAL A 34 3.07 0.74 -4.97
C VAL A 34 3.36 1.00 -3.50
N SER A 35 3.22 -0.03 -2.66
CA SER A 35 3.51 0.07 -1.22
C SER A 35 4.98 0.39 -0.95
N GLY A 36 5.89 -0.24 -1.71
CA GLY A 36 7.33 0.04 -1.64
C GLY A 36 7.67 1.48 -2.06
N ALA A 37 7.05 1.99 -3.13
CA ALA A 37 7.22 3.39 -3.54
C ALA A 37 6.71 4.36 -2.47
N TRP A 38 5.59 4.04 -1.83
CA TRP A 38 5.03 4.87 -0.77
C TRP A 38 5.90 4.92 0.49
N MET A 39 6.47 3.79 0.92
CA MET A 39 7.40 3.76 2.05
C MET A 39 8.68 4.57 1.78
N ARG A 40 9.17 4.58 0.54
CA ARG A 40 10.33 5.40 0.15
C ARG A 40 10.03 6.90 0.20
N ASP A 41 8.84 7.31 -0.25
CA ASP A 41 8.42 8.72 -0.14
C ASP A 41 8.20 9.14 1.32
N ALA A 42 7.61 8.27 2.15
CA ALA A 42 7.32 8.56 3.55
C ALA A 42 8.59 8.66 4.41
N GLY A 43 9.67 7.97 4.03
CA GLY A 43 11.00 8.06 4.67
C GLY A 43 11.95 9.08 4.01
N GLY A 44 11.54 9.74 2.93
CA GLY A 44 12.38 10.60 2.08
C GLY A 44 12.24 12.11 2.31
N GLY A 45 11.53 12.54 3.35
CA GLY A 45 11.54 13.93 3.79
C GLY A 45 12.82 14.24 4.56
N SER A 46 13.82 14.79 3.86
CA SER A 46 14.92 15.54 4.48
C SER A 46 14.41 16.85 5.09
#